data_AF-A0A953WC37-F1
#
_entry.id   AF-A0A953WC37-F1
#
_cell.length_a   1.000
_cell.length_b   1.000
_cell.length_c   1.000
_cell.angle_alpha   90.00
_cell.angle_beta   90.00
_cell.angle_gamma   90.00
#
_symmetry.space_group_name_H-M   'P 1'
#
loop_
_entity.id
_entity.type
_entity.pdbx_description
1 polymer ?
#
loop_
_entity_poly.entity_id
_entity_poly.type
_entity_poly.pdbx_seq_one_letter_code
_entity_poly.pdbx_strand_id
1 'polypeptide(L)'
;AAWTWDARRQQYYMHNFLPGQPQLNVHNPEVQDALLATARFWLDRGVDGFRLDAINFAMHDRDFRDNPPWDPAGRTITRPFDLQHRK
;
A
#
# COMPACT_ATOMS: atom_id res chain seq x y z
N ALA A 1 13.65 -5.88 1.16
CA ALA A 1 12.51 -6.64 1.73
C ALA A 1 11.34 -5.68 1.97
N ALA A 2 10.10 -6.14 1.94
CA ALA A 2 8.89 -5.31 2.17
C ALA A 2 8.48 -5.24 3.65
N TRP A 3 9.31 -5.80 4.54
CA TRP A 3 9.06 -5.89 5.97
C TRP A 3 10.32 -5.45 6.72
N THR A 4 10.11 -4.65 7.77
CA THR A 4 11.17 -4.24 8.69
C THR A 4 10.76 -4.55 10.12
N TRP A 5 11.68 -5.12 10.92
CA TRP A 5 11.46 -5.42 12.33
C TRP A 5 11.49 -4.14 13.17
N ASP A 6 10.47 -3.93 14.00
CA ASP A 6 10.47 -2.89 15.02
C ASP A 6 10.68 -3.52 16.41
N ALA A 7 11.79 -3.17 17.06
CA ALA A 7 12.16 -3.76 18.35
C ALA A 7 11.24 -3.34 19.51
N ARG A 8 10.54 -2.19 19.41
CA ARG A 8 9.66 -1.68 20.46
C ARG A 8 8.33 -2.43 20.48
N ARG A 9 7.82 -2.76 19.30
CA ARG A 9 6.59 -3.52 19.11
C ARG A 9 6.82 -5.02 19.02
N GLN A 10 8.08 -5.44 18.85
CA GLN A 10 8.47 -6.83 18.60
C GLN A 10 7.67 -7.47 17.46
N GLN A 11 7.46 -6.69 16.40
CA GLN A 11 6.69 -7.07 15.23
C GLN A 11 7.34 -6.48 13.97
N TYR A 12 7.09 -7.12 12.84
CA TYR A 12 7.40 -6.52 11.55
C TYR A 12 6.31 -5.53 11.15
N TYR A 13 6.69 -4.44 10.50
CA TYR A 13 5.78 -3.56 9.79
C TYR A 13 6.06 -3.60 8.28
N MET A 14 5.00 -3.42 7.50
CA MET A 14 5.06 -3.45 6.04
C MET A 14 5.47 -2.09 5.46
N HIS A 15 6.28 -2.11 4.41
CA HIS A 15 6.55 -0.95 3.55
C HIS A 15 6.78 -1.43 2.11
N ASN A 16 6.10 -0.82 1.14
CA ASN A 16 6.31 -1.15 -0.28
C ASN A 16 7.57 -0.48 -0.87
N PHE A 17 8.01 0.61 -0.26
CA PHE A 17 9.14 1.42 -0.70
C PHE A 17 10.23 1.43 0.38
N LEU A 18 10.61 2.60 0.91
CA LEU A 18 11.67 2.71 1.91
C LEU A 18 11.18 2.27 3.30
N PRO A 19 12.06 1.72 4.18
CA PRO A 19 11.71 1.44 5.57
C PRO A 19 11.19 2.66 6.34
N GLY A 20 11.70 3.86 6.02
CA GLY A 20 11.22 5.13 6.59
C GLY A 20 9.81 5.54 6.14
N GLN A 21 9.15 4.76 5.29
CA GLN A 21 7.81 5.00 4.74
C GLN A 21 6.88 3.82 5.12
N PRO A 22 6.50 3.67 6.40
CA PRO A 22 5.62 2.59 6.83
C PRO A 22 4.26 2.70 6.13
N GLN A 23 3.73 1.56 5.69
CA GLN A 23 2.46 1.50 4.98
C GLN A 23 1.29 1.75 5.95
N LEU A 24 0.33 2.58 5.55
CA LEU A 24 -0.95 2.68 6.24
C LEU A 24 -1.79 1.41 6.00
N ASN A 25 -2.46 0.92 7.05
CA ASN A 25 -3.43 -0.16 6.89
C ASN A 25 -4.79 0.39 6.44
N VAL A 26 -5.00 0.50 5.13
CA VAL A 26 -6.23 1.04 4.54
C VAL A 26 -7.43 0.08 4.68
N HIS A 27 -7.25 -1.15 5.17
CA HIS A 27 -8.39 -1.99 5.59
C HIS A 27 -9.08 -1.47 6.86
N ASN A 28 -8.42 -0.63 7.66
CA ASN A 28 -9.01 0.00 8.82
C ASN A 28 -9.92 1.19 8.38
N PRO A 29 -11.23 1.16 8.67
CA PRO A 29 -12.14 2.27 8.34
C PRO A 29 -11.69 3.62 8.87
N GLU A 30 -11.10 3.70 10.06
CA GLU A 30 -10.63 4.96 10.64
C GLU A 30 -9.49 5.58 9.82
N VAL A 31 -8.65 4.74 9.19
CA VAL A 31 -7.59 5.20 8.27
C VAL A 31 -8.21 5.73 6.98
N GLN A 32 -9.27 5.09 6.47
CA GLN A 32 -9.99 5.57 5.28
C GLN A 32 -10.61 6.95 5.56
N ASP A 33 -11.27 7.09 6.70
CA ASP A 33 -11.88 8.36 7.13
C ASP A 33 -10.81 9.47 7.26
N ALA A 34 -9.66 9.16 7.86
CA ALA A 34 -8.55 10.11 7.98
C ALA A 34 -7.97 10.53 6.61
N LEU A 35 -7.85 9.60 5.65
CA LEU A 35 -7.39 9.91 4.30
C LEU A 35 -8.41 10.79 3.55
N LEU A 36 -9.70 10.48 3.65
CA LEU A 36 -10.77 11.27 3.04
C LEU A 36 -10.87 12.67 3.67
N ALA A 37 -10.73 12.79 4.99
CA ALA A 37 -10.68 14.06 5.68
C ALA A 37 -9.48 14.91 5.23
N THR A 38 -8.31 14.27 5.01
CA THR A 38 -7.13 14.94 4.46
C THR A 38 -7.37 15.47 3.05
N ALA A 39 -8.03 14.68 2.19
CA ALA A 39 -8.42 15.15 0.86
C ALA A 39 -9.42 16.31 0.94
N ARG A 40 -10.43 16.20 1.83
CA ARG A 40 -11.44 17.24 2.08
C ARG A 40 -10.81 18.57 2.48
N PHE A 41 -9.85 18.53 3.41
CA PHE A 41 -9.11 19.71 3.88
C PHE A 41 -8.51 20.56 2.74
N TRP A 42 -7.99 19.90 1.71
CA TRP A 42 -7.40 20.56 0.55
C TRP A 42 -8.44 21.02 -0.47
N LEU A 43 -9.48 20.21 -0.71
CA LEU A 43 -10.60 20.62 -1.58
C LEU A 43 -11.31 21.87 -1.04
N ASP A 44 -11.51 21.95 0.27
CA ASP A 44 -12.13 23.11 0.93
C ASP A 44 -11.30 24.40 0.79
N ARG A 45 -10.03 24.27 0.39
CA ARG A 45 -9.10 25.39 0.11
C ARG A 45 -9.02 25.75 -1.38
N GLY A 46 -9.86 25.14 -2.22
CA GLY A 46 -9.95 25.45 -3.64
C GLY A 46 -9.00 24.65 -4.53
N VAL A 47 -8.47 23.52 -4.07
CA VAL A 47 -7.78 22.57 -4.97
C VAL A 47 -8.81 21.89 -5.87
N ASP A 48 -8.59 21.89 -7.19
CA ASP A 48 -9.54 21.35 -8.18
C ASP A 48 -9.49 19.81 -8.33
N GLY A 49 -8.44 19.17 -7.81
CA GLY A 49 -8.30 17.71 -7.89
C GLY A 49 -6.94 17.20 -7.41
N PHE A 50 -6.79 15.87 -7.43
CA PHE A 50 -5.56 15.21 -6.99
C PHE A 50 -5.02 14.25 -8.05
N ARG A 51 -3.70 14.21 -8.15
CA ARG A 51 -2.99 13.04 -8.69
C ARG A 51 -2.69 12.11 -7.51
N LEU A 52 -3.29 10.93 -7.51
CA LEU A 52 -3.07 9.92 -6.47
C LEU A 52 -1.81 9.11 -6.80
N ASP A 53 -0.74 9.33 -6.03
CA ASP A 53 0.48 8.54 -6.16
C ASP A 53 0.29 7.12 -5.62
N ALA A 54 0.90 6.14 -6.29
CA ALA A 54 0.98 4.77 -5.81
C ALA A 54 -0.36 4.14 -5.35
N ILE A 55 -1.50 4.57 -5.90
CA ILE A 55 -2.84 4.17 -5.41
C ILE A 55 -3.06 2.65 -5.38
N ASN A 56 -2.43 1.91 -6.30
CA ASN A 56 -2.49 0.46 -6.36
C ASN A 56 -1.82 -0.24 -5.17
N PHE A 57 -1.03 0.48 -4.37
CA PHE A 57 -0.39 -0.02 -3.14
C PHE A 57 -1.17 0.32 -1.88
N ALA A 58 -2.32 1.01 -1.99
CA ALA A 58 -3.12 1.38 -0.82
C ALA A 58 -3.65 0.13 -0.07
N MET A 59 -4.04 -0.90 -0.81
CA MET A 59 -4.52 -2.17 -0.27
C MET A 59 -3.46 -3.26 -0.39
N HIS A 60 -3.52 -4.23 0.50
CA HIS A 60 -2.72 -5.45 0.51
C HIS A 60 -3.60 -6.67 0.77
N ASP A 61 -3.12 -7.87 0.47
CA ASP A 61 -3.81 -9.11 0.84
C ASP A 61 -3.89 -9.25 2.36
N ARG A 62 -5.11 -9.42 2.90
CA ARG A 62 -5.35 -9.50 4.35
C ARG A 62 -4.69 -10.71 4.99
N ASP A 63 -4.48 -11.76 4.20
CA ASP A 63 -3.86 -13.00 4.64
C ASP A 63 -2.34 -12.98 4.47
N PHE A 64 -1.77 -11.89 3.92
CA PHE A 64 -0.34 -11.72 3.62
C PHE A 64 0.27 -12.92 2.88
N ARG A 65 -0.47 -13.54 1.96
CA ARG A 65 0.03 -14.69 1.21
C ARG A 65 1.23 -14.31 0.36
N ASP A 66 2.14 -15.27 0.21
CA ASP A 66 3.29 -15.09 -0.65
C ASP A 66 2.86 -14.80 -2.09
N ASN A 67 3.60 -13.91 -2.74
CA ASN A 67 3.47 -13.75 -4.17
C ASN A 67 4.00 -15.00 -4.87
N PRO A 68 3.33 -15.47 -5.94
CA PRO A 68 3.89 -16.51 -6.79
C PRO A 68 5.23 -16.05 -7.38
N PRO A 69 6.12 -17.00 -7.72
CA PRO A 69 7.33 -16.68 -8.46
C PRO A 69 6.96 -16.11 -9.83
N TRP A 70 7.86 -15.29 -10.38
CA TRP A 70 7.70 -14.81 -11.74
C TRP A 70 7.90 -15.94 -12.76
N ASP A 71 6.95 -16.09 -13.69
CA ASP A 71 7.06 -16.97 -14.86
C ASP A 71 7.54 -16.16 -16.08
N PRO A 72 8.76 -16.41 -16.59
CA PRO A 72 9.29 -15.72 -17.77
C PRO A 72 8.53 -15.99 -19.07
N ALA A 73 7.80 -17.12 -19.17
CA ALA A 73 6.95 -17.45 -20.31
C ALA A 73 5.54 -16.85 -20.17
N GLY A 74 5.23 -16.31 -18.99
CA GLY A 74 3.95 -15.69 -18.67
C GLY A 74 3.89 -14.21 -19.05
N ARG A 75 3.06 -13.45 -18.33
CA ARG A 75 2.86 -12.02 -18.61
C ARG A 75 4.11 -11.20 -18.27
N THR A 76 4.34 -10.14 -19.02
CA THR A 76 5.30 -9.10 -18.65
C THR A 76 4.91 -8.48 -17.30
N ILE A 77 5.84 -8.53 -16.35
CA ILE A 77 5.69 -7.92 -15.04
C ILE A 77 6.36 -6.56 -15.07
N THR A 78 5.56 -5.52 -14.93
CA THR A 78 6.08 -4.15 -14.87
C THR A 78 6.11 -3.63 -13.44
N ARG A 79 5.32 -4.22 -12.52
CA ARG A 79 5.17 -3.73 -11.14
C ARG A 79 5.07 -4.90 -10.14
N PRO A 80 5.58 -4.78 -8.89
CA PRO A 80 5.59 -5.88 -7.93
C PRO A 80 4.21 -6.49 -7.59
N PHE A 81 3.16 -5.66 -7.54
CA PHE A 81 1.80 -6.14 -7.29
C PHE A 81 1.19 -6.91 -8.46
N ASP A 82 1.86 -6.96 -9.61
CA ASP A 82 1.41 -7.76 -10.74
C ASP A 82 1.47 -9.26 -10.44
N LEU A 83 2.31 -9.67 -9.49
CA LEU A 83 2.40 -11.06 -9.02
C LEU A 83 1.28 -11.43 -8.05
N GLN A 84 0.63 -10.48 -7.38
CA GLN A 84 -0.34 -10.79 -6.33
C GLN A 84 -1.49 -11.68 -6.84
N HIS A 85 -1.86 -12.66 -6.03
CA HIS A 85 -3.06 -13.47 -6.26
C HIS A 85 -4.30 -12.56 -6.24
N ARG A 86 -4.95 -12.41 -7.39
CA ARG A 86 -6.25 -11.74 -7.49
C ARG A 86 -7.32 -12.79 -7.20
N LYS A 87 -8.06 -12.63 -6.10
CA LYS A 87 -9.31 -13.37 -5.89
C LYS A 87 -10.37 -12.83 -6.86
#